data_AF-A0A1M6YH83-F1
#
_entry.id   AF-A0A1M6YH83-F1
#
_cell.length_a   1.000
_cell.length_b   1.000
_cell.length_c   1.000
_cell.angle_alpha   90.00
_cell.angle_beta   90.00
_cell.angle_gamma   90.00
#
_symmetry.space_group_name_H-M   'P 1'
#
loop_
_entity.id
_entity.type
_entity.pdbx_description
1 polymer ?
#
loop_
_entity_poly.entity_id
_entity_poly.type
_entity_poly.pdbx_seq_one_letter_code
_entity_poly.pdbx_strand_id
1 'polypeptide(L)' 'MKHLIKKFRRDWNILRFIRLVSGLTAIVFSILHKEALLGALGGFLTLTSLLNTGCAGGSCSIPRRDISR' A
#
# COMPACT_ATOMS: atom_id res chain seq x y z
N MET A 1 19.34 -3.00 23.89
CA MET A 1 19.17 -3.03 22.40
C MET A 1 18.26 -4.16 21.89
N LYS A 2 17.19 -4.55 22.61
CA LYS A 2 16.25 -5.60 22.15
C LYS A 2 14.83 -5.07 21.83
N HIS A 3 14.57 -3.78 22.09
CA HIS A 3 13.21 -3.20 22.03
C HIS A 3 12.85 -2.56 20.68
N LEU A 4 13.83 -2.15 19.86
CA LEU A 4 13.56 -1.43 18.61
C LEU A 4 13.05 -2.35 17.48
N ILE A 5 13.52 -3.61 17.46
CA ILE A 5 13.17 -4.61 16.42
C ILE A 5 11.71 -5.08 16.50
N LYS A 6 11.07 -4.96 17.67
CA LYS A 6 9.67 -5.40 17.85
C LYS A 6 8.66 -4.40 17.27
N LYS A 7 9.04 -3.13 17.13
CA LYS A 7 8.16 -2.07 16.60
C LYS A 7 8.04 -2.17 15.07
N PHE A 8 9.17 -2.41 14.40
CA PHE A 8 9.24 -2.43 12.95
C PHE A 8 8.42 -3.57 12.28
N ARG A 9 8.23 -4.70 12.97
CA ARG A 9 7.40 -5.81 12.45
C ARG A 9 5.89 -5.65 12.66
N ARG A 10 5.42 -4.67 13.47
CA ARG A 10 3.97 -4.43 13.66
C ARG A 10 3.40 -3.44 12.66
N ASP A 11 4.12 -2.36 12.38
CA ASP A 11 3.62 -1.26 11.53
C ASP A 11 3.50 -1.63 10.04
N TRP A 12 4.28 -2.61 9.57
CA TRP A 12 4.22 -3.08 8.18
C TRP A 12 2.87 -3.74 7.83
N ASN A 13 2.29 -4.48 8.77
CA ASN A 13 0.96 -5.07 8.59
C ASN A 13 -0.16 -4.03 8.65
N ILE A 14 0.01 -2.96 9.43
CA ILE A 14 -0.99 -1.90 9.58
C ILE A 14 -1.13 -1.12 8.28
N LEU A 15 -0.02 -0.74 7.64
CA LEU A 15 -0.04 -0.07 6.32
C LEU A 15 -0.66 -0.94 5.22
N ARG A 16 -0.42 -2.26 5.26
CA ARG A 16 -1.07 -3.23 4.35
C ARG A 16 -2.57 -3.28 4.56
N PHE A 17 -3.02 -3.23 5.82
CA PHE A 17 -4.43 -3.24 6.18
C PHE A 17 -5.13 -1.95 5.77
N ILE A 18 -4.54 -0.78 6.06
CA ILE A 18 -5.08 0.52 5.65
C ILE A 18 -5.26 0.59 4.13
N ARG A 19 -4.31 0.05 3.36
CA ARG A 19 -4.37 0.05 1.89
C ARG A 19 -5.38 -0.95 1.31
N LEU A 20 -5.58 -2.09 1.97
CA LEU A 20 -6.69 -3.00 1.65
C LEU A 20 -8.05 -2.35 1.91
N VAL A 21 -8.21 -1.74 3.09
CA VAL A 21 -9.46 -1.08 3.49
C VAL A 21 -9.79 0.06 2.55
N SER A 22 -8.83 0.94 2.25
CA SER A 22 -9.07 2.09 1.36
C SER A 22 -9.47 1.67 -0.06
N GLY A 23 -8.82 0.64 -0.62
CA GLY A 23 -9.19 0.08 -1.92
C GLY A 23 -10.57 -0.57 -1.90
N LEU A 24 -10.91 -1.33 -0.84
CA LEU A 24 -12.21 -1.97 -0.70
C LEU A 24 -13.33 -0.93 -0.57
N THR A 25 -13.12 0.12 0.22
CA THR A 25 -14.09 1.23 0.31
C THR A 25 -14.27 1.95 -1.03
N ALA A 26 -13.21 2.11 -1.82
CA ALA A 26 -13.32 2.71 -3.15
C ALA A 26 -14.14 1.86 -4.13
N ILE A 27 -14.03 0.53 -4.06
CA ILE A 27 -14.87 -0.41 -4.84
C ILE A 27 -16.34 -0.28 -4.42
N VAL A 28 -16.62 -0.27 -3.11
CA VAL A 28 -17.99 -0.08 -2.60
C VAL A 28 -18.57 1.26 -3.07
N PHE A 29 -17.78 2.34 -2.99
CA PHE A 29 -18.19 3.65 -3.48
C PHE A 29 -18.46 3.68 -4.99
N SER A 30 -17.63 2.98 -5.78
CA SER A 30 -17.84 2.85 -7.22
C SER A 30 -19.16 2.15 -7.55
N ILE A 31 -19.53 1.11 -6.80
CA ILE A 31 -20.81 0.41 -6.99
C ILE A 31 -21.98 1.34 -6.66
N LEU A 32 -21.89 2.12 -5.59
CA LEU A 32 -22.93 3.07 -5.18
C LEU A 32 -23.11 4.21 -6.19
N HIS A 33 -22.01 4.76 -6.70
CA HIS A 33 -22.04 5.88 -7.65
C HIS A 33 -22.09 5.45 -9.12
N LYS A 34 -22.02 4.15 -9.42
CA LYS A 34 -21.94 3.57 -10.78
C LYS A 34 -20.80 4.10 -11.65
N GLU A 35 -19.75 4.63 -11.02
CA GLU A 35 -18.59 5.20 -11.68
C GLU A 35 -17.56 4.10 -11.96
N ALA A 36 -17.50 3.61 -13.20
CA ALA A 36 -16.59 2.53 -13.60
C ALA A 36 -15.11 2.88 -13.36
N LEU A 37 -14.74 4.15 -13.51
CA LEU A 37 -13.38 4.63 -13.32
C LEU A 37 -12.92 4.50 -11.85
N LEU A 38 -13.78 4.83 -10.88
CA LEU A 38 -13.50 4.64 -9.46
C LEU A 38 -13.32 3.15 -9.12
N GLY A 39 -14.09 2.28 -9.77
CA GLY A 39 -14.02 0.84 -9.57
C GLY A 39 -12.71 0.27 -10.10
N ALA A 40 -12.27 0.72 -11.28
CA ALA A 40 -10.97 0.34 -11.85
C ALA A 40 -9.80 0.80 -10.97
N LEU A 41 -9.84 2.04 -10.47
CA LEU A 41 -8.81 2.58 -9.57
C LEU A 41 -8.81 1.86 -8.20
N GLY A 42 -9.99 1.61 -7.62
CA GLY A 42 -10.14 0.84 -6.38
C GLY A 42 -9.70 -0.62 -6.51
N GLY A 43 -10.03 -1.25 -7.64
CA GLY A 43 -9.57 -2.59 -8.02
C GLY A 43 -8.05 -2.65 -8.17
N PHE A 44 -7.44 -1.67 -8.84
CA PHE A 44 -5.99 -1.58 -8.93
C PHE A 44 -5.33 -1.38 -7.55
N LEU A 45 -5.91 -0.53 -6.70
CA LEU A 45 -5.39 -0.29 -5.35
C LEU A 45 -5.43 -1.54 -4.47
N THR A 46 -6.55 -2.28 -4.51
CA THR A 46 -6.70 -3.55 -3.80
C THR A 46 -5.76 -4.62 -4.35
N LEU A 47 -5.61 -4.72 -5.68
CA LEU A 47 -4.70 -5.66 -6.33
C LEU A 47 -3.23 -5.41 -5.95
N THR A 48 -2.78 -4.16 -5.95
CA THR A 48 -1.42 -3.80 -5.51
C THR A 48 -1.18 -4.12 -4.03
N SER A 49 -2.22 -4.05 -3.19
CA SER A 49 -2.16 -4.43 -1.77
C SER A 49 -2.10 -5.95 -1.56
N LEU A 50 -2.88 -6.71 -2.35
CA LEU A 50 -2.89 -8.18 -2.33
C LEU A 50 -1.54 -8.74 -2.77
N LEU A 51 -1.00 -8.24 -3.88
CA LEU A 51 0.28 -8.66 -4.45
C LEU A 51 1.49 -8.16 -3.65
N ASN A 52 1.27 -7.40 -2.56
CA ASN A 52 2.31 -6.78 -1.74
C ASN A 52 3.36 -6.01 -2.60
N THR A 53 2.90 -5.51 -3.75
CA THR A 53 3.72 -4.94 -4.81
C THR A 53 3.17 -3.56 -5.08
N GLY A 54 3.91 -2.54 -4.66
CA GLY A 54 3.50 -1.16 -4.85
C GLY A 54 4.67 -0.19 -4.69
N CYS A 55 4.68 0.85 -5.51
CA CYS A 55 5.74 1.87 -5.47
C CYS A 55 5.67 2.73 -4.19
N ALA A 56 4.50 2.80 -3.53
CA ALA A 56 4.29 3.51 -2.28
C ALA A 56 4.63 2.71 -1.00
N GLY A 57 5.03 1.44 -1.13
CA GLY A 57 5.36 0.54 -0.01
C GLY A 57 6.85 0.39 0.27
N GLY A 58 7.69 1.32 -0.20
CA GLY A 58 9.14 1.28 0.02
C GLY A 58 9.92 0.30 -0.87
N SER A 59 9.26 -0.37 -1.83
CA SER A 59 9.91 -1.32 -2.74
C SER A 59 10.35 -0.70 -4.07
N CYS A 60 9.98 0.56 -4.35
CA CYS A 60 10.70 1.40 -5.32
C CYS A 60 12.02 1.83 -4.67
N SER A 61 13.02 0.96 -4.75
CA SER A 61 14.38 1.27 -4.32
C SER A 61 14.93 2.38 -5.23
N ILE A 62 14.85 3.62 -4.76
CA ILE A 62 15.65 4.72 -5.30
C ILE A 62 17.10 4.27 -5.12
N PRO A 63 17.93 4.16 -6.18
CA PRO A 63 19.33 3.81 -6.01
C PRO A 63 19.94 4.82 -5.04
N ARG A 64 20.36 4.33 -3.87
CA ARG A 64 21.06 5.15 -2.89
C ARG A 64 22.38 5.51 -3.55
N ARG A 65 22.47 6.69 -4.18
CA ARG A 65 23.75 7.27 -4.60
C ARG A 65 24.58 7.45 -3.33
N ASP A 66 25.44 6.50 -3.05
CA ASP A 66 26.59 6.69 -2.20
C ASP A 66 27.50 7.69 -2.91
N ILE A 67 27.27 8.98 -2.65
CA ILE A 67 28.33 9.97 -2.77
C ILE A 67 29.31 9.68 -1.62
N SER A 68 30.12 8.64 -1.83
CA SER A 68 31.38 8.47 -1.14
C SER A 68 32.32 9.50 -1.74
N ARG A 69 32.33 10.70 -1.14
CA ARG A 69 33.40 11.70 -1.31
C ARG A 69 33.94 12.04 0.06
#